data_AF-A0A7L5YK27-F1
#
_entry.id   AF-A0A7L5YK27-F1
#
_cell.length_a   1.000
_cell.length_b   1.000
_cell.length_c   1.000
_cell.angle_alpha   90.00
_cell.angle_beta   90.00
_cell.angle_gamma   90.00
#
_symmetry.space_group_name_H-M   'P 1'
#
loop_
_entity.id
_entity.type
_entity.pdbx_description
1 polymer ?
#
loop_
_entity_poly.entity_id
_entity_poly.type
_entity_poly.pdbx_seq_one_letter_code
_entity_poly.pdbx_strand_id
1 'polypeptide(L)'
;MAASRDFTIEMENDGAAYLRFGHRGVGWEPVVAGARFLATYRVGNGQAGNVGSEALAHIVTAVDGITGVRNPLPASGGWPAKRLEEARHNAPGAIHTLQRCVTEDDYATVAQRHADVAQASAIRQWAGSRPVVTIYVQRHANRPVDAAFARELLSFVEPHRLAGQAVEVRPRTTYR
;
A
#
# COMPACT_ATOMS: atom_id res chain seq x y z
N MET A 1 8.48 -14.75 20.63
CA MET A 1 8.26 -14.11 19.32
C MET A 1 9.51 -13.31 18.98
N ALA A 2 10.16 -13.56 17.84
CA ALA A 2 11.29 -12.72 17.42
C ALA A 2 10.72 -11.35 17.00
N ALA A 3 11.20 -10.27 17.60
CA ALA A 3 10.80 -8.92 17.20
C ALA A 3 11.28 -8.66 15.76
N SER A 4 10.36 -8.30 14.87
CA SER A 4 10.69 -7.89 13.50
C SER A 4 11.55 -6.62 13.54
N ARG A 5 12.64 -6.58 12.78
CA ARG A 5 13.60 -5.45 12.75
C ARG A 5 13.12 -4.33 11.81
N ASP A 6 11.87 -3.95 11.98
CA ASP A 6 11.24 -2.92 11.15
C ASP A 6 11.55 -1.52 11.69
N PHE A 7 11.57 -0.54 10.79
CA PHE A 7 11.68 0.88 11.10
C PHE A 7 10.76 1.67 10.18
N THR A 8 10.40 2.87 10.62
CA THR A 8 9.59 3.82 9.84
C THR A 8 10.48 4.97 9.40
N ILE A 9 10.27 5.44 8.16
CA ILE A 9 10.91 6.65 7.66
C ILE A 9 9.88 7.78 7.74
N GLU A 10 10.26 8.87 8.37
CA GLU A 10 9.50 10.12 8.42
C GLU A 10 10.25 11.17 7.60
N MET A 11 9.57 11.74 6.61
CA MET A 11 10.15 12.72 5.69
C MET A 11 9.69 14.12 6.07
N GLU A 12 10.63 15.04 6.24
CA GLU A 12 10.35 16.46 6.41
C GLU A 12 10.23 17.18 5.06
N ASN A 13 9.63 18.37 5.09
CA ASN A 13 9.39 19.17 3.88
C ASN A 13 10.69 19.72 3.25
N ASP A 14 11.79 19.79 4.02
CA ASP A 14 13.12 20.15 3.52
C ASP A 14 13.87 18.96 2.88
N GLY A 15 13.26 17.77 2.88
CA GLY A 15 13.83 16.54 2.35
C GLY A 15 14.66 15.75 3.35
N ALA A 16 14.76 16.19 4.61
CA ALA A 16 15.38 15.40 5.67
C ALA A 16 14.56 14.13 5.96
N ALA A 17 15.25 13.01 6.17
CA ALA A 17 14.64 11.72 6.51
C ALA A 17 15.03 11.33 7.94
N TYR A 18 14.03 11.10 8.78
CA TYR A 18 14.20 10.60 10.15
C TYR A 18 13.80 9.13 10.22
N LEU A 19 14.68 8.30 10.78
CA LEU A 19 14.39 6.88 11.02
C LEU A 19 13.86 6.70 12.43
N ARG A 20 12.64 6.18 12.55
CA ARG A 20 12.02 5.84 13.83
C ARG A 20 11.97 4.33 14.03
N PHE A 21 12.49 3.89 15.16
CA PHE A 21 12.46 2.50 15.61
C PHE A 21 11.36 2.29 16.65
N GLY A 22 11.12 1.03 17.01
CA GLY A 22 10.23 0.67 18.11
C GLY A 22 10.74 1.21 19.45
N HIS A 23 9.81 1.42 20.38
CA HIS A 23 10.10 1.90 21.74
C HIS A 23 9.10 1.31 22.73
N ARG A 24 9.54 1.00 23.96
CA ARG A 24 8.68 0.56 25.08
C ARG A 24 7.81 -0.66 24.75
N GLY A 25 8.39 -1.67 24.12
CA GLY A 25 7.72 -2.95 23.84
C GLY A 25 6.79 -2.95 22.62
N VAL A 26 6.71 -1.83 21.88
CA VAL A 26 6.09 -1.79 20.55
C VAL A 26 7.17 -1.72 19.49
N GLY A 27 7.23 -2.73 18.61
CA GLY A 27 8.28 -2.86 17.61
C GLY A 27 9.64 -3.24 18.19
N TRP A 28 10.69 -3.23 17.35
CA TRP A 28 12.05 -3.49 17.80
C TRP A 28 12.74 -2.19 18.24
N GLU A 29 13.19 -2.17 19.49
CA GLU A 29 14.00 -1.09 20.05
C GLU A 29 15.49 -1.47 19.96
N PRO A 30 16.36 -0.61 19.40
CA PRO A 30 17.80 -0.86 19.41
C PRO A 30 18.37 -0.72 20.84
N VAL A 31 18.34 -1.81 21.63
CA VAL A 31 18.69 -1.80 23.06
C VAL A 31 20.22 -1.73 23.34
N VAL A 32 21.06 -1.53 22.32
CA VAL A 32 22.51 -1.53 22.51
C VAL A 32 23.00 -0.09 22.59
N ALA A 33 23.34 0.36 23.80
CA ALA A 33 24.04 1.62 24.00
C ALA A 33 25.33 1.61 23.16
N GLY A 34 25.49 2.59 22.26
CA GLY A 34 26.61 2.65 21.32
C GLY A 34 26.41 1.87 20.01
N ALA A 35 25.18 1.42 19.71
CA ALA A 35 24.86 0.84 18.41
C ALA A 35 25.25 1.80 17.27
N ARG A 36 25.96 1.25 16.27
CA ARG A 36 26.27 1.96 15.03
C ARG A 36 25.21 1.64 14.00
N PHE A 37 24.60 2.67 13.43
CA PHE A 37 23.67 2.53 12.32
C PHE A 37 24.42 2.78 11.02
N LEU A 38 24.30 1.85 10.08
CA LEU A 38 24.78 2.02 8.71
C LEU A 38 23.56 2.11 7.80
N ALA A 39 23.44 3.20 7.04
CA ALA A 39 22.38 3.39 6.07
C ALA A 39 22.97 3.42 4.67
N THR A 40 22.37 2.66 3.75
CA THR A 40 22.65 2.75 2.32
C THR A 40 21.41 3.28 1.64
N TYR A 41 21.53 4.44 1.01
CA TYR A 41 20.42 5.11 0.31
C TYR A 41 20.92 5.65 -1.03
N ARG A 42 19.96 5.94 -1.91
CA ARG A 42 20.22 6.58 -3.20
C ARG A 42 19.84 8.04 -3.12
N VAL A 43 20.66 8.89 -3.73
CA VAL A 43 20.41 10.33 -3.88
C VAL A 43 20.17 10.61 -5.36
N GLY A 44 19.24 11.50 -5.65
CA GLY A 44 18.80 11.80 -7.03
C GLY A 44 17.34 11.43 -7.22
N ASN A 45 16.48 12.40 -7.01
CA ASN A 45 15.04 12.35 -7.21
C ASN A 45 14.61 13.58 -8.01
N GLY A 46 13.45 13.51 -8.65
CA GLY A 46 12.92 14.62 -9.43
C GLY A 46 13.22 14.57 -10.92
N GLN A 47 12.73 15.59 -11.62
CA GLN A 47 12.78 15.66 -13.09
C GLN A 47 14.21 15.80 -13.63
N ALA A 48 15.16 16.24 -12.81
CA ALA A 48 16.56 16.35 -13.19
C ALA A 48 17.20 14.99 -13.56
N GLY A 49 16.64 13.88 -13.05
CA GLY A 49 17.07 12.53 -13.44
C GLY A 49 16.46 12.03 -14.76
N ASN A 50 15.51 12.78 -15.35
CA ASN A 50 14.95 12.43 -16.63
C ASN A 50 15.88 12.94 -17.74
N VAL A 51 16.54 12.03 -18.43
CA VAL A 51 17.49 12.35 -19.50
C VAL A 51 17.09 11.64 -20.79
N GLY A 52 17.40 12.27 -21.93
CA GLY A 52 17.12 11.71 -23.25
C GLY A 52 17.86 10.40 -23.51
N SER A 53 17.50 9.71 -24.59
CA SER A 53 18.29 8.59 -25.09
C SER A 53 19.73 9.02 -25.37
N GLU A 54 20.66 8.10 -25.16
CA GLU A 54 22.12 8.27 -25.32
C GLU A 54 22.78 9.34 -24.42
N ALA A 55 22.05 9.94 -23.48
CA ALA A 55 22.61 10.94 -22.56
C ALA A 55 23.50 10.34 -21.46
N LEU A 56 23.28 9.08 -21.06
CA LEU A 56 24.06 8.37 -20.04
C LEU A 56 25.22 7.60 -20.70
N ALA A 57 26.36 8.28 -20.87
CA ALA A 57 27.54 7.72 -21.55
C ALA A 57 28.71 7.36 -20.62
N HIS A 58 28.61 7.67 -19.32
CA HIS A 58 29.68 7.45 -18.34
C HIS A 58 29.19 6.68 -17.13
N ILE A 59 30.02 5.77 -16.62
CA ILE A 59 29.77 4.97 -15.42
C ILE A 59 30.97 5.10 -14.48
N VAL A 60 30.68 5.28 -13.19
CA VAL A 60 31.67 5.16 -12.13
C VAL A 60 31.54 3.76 -11.56
N THR A 61 32.56 2.92 -11.77
CA THR A 61 32.55 1.50 -11.39
C THR A 61 33.93 1.04 -10.96
N ALA A 62 33.99 0.10 -10.02
CA ALA A 62 35.21 -0.61 -9.64
C ALA A 62 35.39 -1.93 -10.42
N VAL A 63 34.49 -2.24 -11.35
CA VAL A 63 34.50 -3.46 -12.15
C VAL A 63 35.27 -3.22 -13.45
N ASP A 64 36.35 -3.98 -13.65
CA ASP A 64 37.17 -3.94 -14.86
C ASP A 64 36.48 -4.63 -16.05
N GLY A 65 36.88 -4.26 -17.26
CA GLY A 65 36.41 -4.90 -18.52
C GLY A 65 35.14 -4.29 -19.13
N ILE A 66 34.55 -3.25 -18.51
CA ILE A 66 33.44 -2.50 -19.11
C ILE A 66 33.99 -1.52 -20.14
N THR A 67 33.64 -1.72 -21.42
CA THR A 67 34.14 -0.91 -22.55
C THR A 67 33.26 0.29 -22.89
N GLY A 68 32.03 0.35 -22.36
CA GLY A 68 31.13 1.48 -22.54
C GLY A 68 29.78 1.28 -21.85
N VAL A 69 29.09 2.39 -21.60
CA VAL A 69 27.72 2.42 -21.12
C VAL A 69 26.92 3.38 -22.01
N ARG A 70 25.65 3.06 -22.24
CA ARG A 70 24.72 3.91 -22.97
C ARG A 70 23.30 3.63 -22.50
N ASN A 71 22.40 4.60 -22.62
CA ASN A 71 20.97 4.42 -22.43
C ASN A 71 20.22 4.53 -23.77
N PRO A 72 19.95 3.40 -24.46
CA PRO A 72 19.20 3.41 -25.72
C PRO A 72 17.83 4.08 -25.64
N LEU A 73 17.23 4.02 -24.44
CA LEU A 73 15.96 4.63 -24.13
C LEU A 73 16.15 5.80 -23.16
N PRO A 74 15.27 6.81 -23.20
CA PRO A 74 15.30 7.89 -22.22
C PRO A 74 15.15 7.34 -20.81
N ALA A 75 15.90 7.91 -19.87
CA ALA A 75 15.64 7.69 -18.46
C ALA A 75 14.41 8.52 -18.07
N SER A 76 13.40 7.88 -17.50
CA SER A 76 12.12 8.50 -17.16
C SER A 76 11.61 8.02 -15.80
N GLY A 77 10.61 8.69 -15.26
CA GLY A 77 9.99 8.35 -13.97
C GLY A 77 10.44 9.23 -12.81
N GLY A 78 11.39 10.14 -13.04
CA GLY A 78 11.73 11.20 -12.11
C GLY A 78 10.56 12.18 -11.98
N TRP A 79 9.97 12.23 -10.79
CA TRP A 79 8.86 13.12 -10.45
C TRP A 79 9.28 14.06 -9.30
N PRO A 80 8.90 15.35 -9.32
CA PRO A 80 9.24 16.25 -8.23
C PRO A 80 8.62 15.75 -6.92
N ALA A 81 9.27 16.08 -5.81
CA ALA A 81 8.66 15.88 -4.49
C ALA A 81 7.29 16.58 -4.45
N LYS A 82 6.31 15.91 -3.84
CA LYS A 82 4.95 16.45 -3.71
C LYS A 82 5.01 17.74 -2.91
N ARG A 83 4.34 18.80 -3.39
CA ARG A 83 4.32 20.09 -2.70
C ARG A 83 3.50 20.02 -1.42
N LEU A 84 3.83 20.85 -0.43
CA LEU A 84 3.09 20.91 0.84
C LEU A 84 1.59 21.18 0.64
N GLU A 85 1.22 22.12 -0.24
CA GLU A 85 -0.18 22.43 -0.52
C GLU A 85 -0.94 21.25 -1.16
N GLU A 86 -0.30 20.54 -2.08
CA GLU A 86 -0.87 19.31 -2.66
C GLU A 86 -0.99 18.21 -1.59
N ALA A 87 -0.03 18.09 -0.68
CA ALA A 87 -0.13 17.16 0.45
C ALA A 87 -1.29 17.54 1.38
N ARG A 88 -1.45 18.82 1.73
CA ARG A 88 -2.56 19.33 2.57
C ARG A 88 -3.92 19.11 1.92
N HIS A 89 -4.04 19.35 0.62
CA HIS A 89 -5.28 19.08 -0.11
C HIS A 89 -5.65 17.59 -0.10
N ASN A 90 -4.67 16.70 -0.19
CA ASN A 90 -4.89 15.25 -0.22
C ASN A 90 -4.95 14.59 1.17
N ALA A 91 -4.45 15.26 2.21
CA ALA A 91 -4.36 14.72 3.57
C ALA A 91 -5.73 14.29 4.15
N PRO A 92 -6.84 15.03 3.96
CA PRO A 92 -8.15 14.59 4.46
C PRO A 92 -8.56 13.22 3.90
N GLY A 93 -8.37 12.97 2.60
CA GLY A 93 -8.72 11.68 1.98
C GLY A 93 -7.92 10.50 2.55
N ALA A 94 -6.65 10.72 2.91
CA ALA A 94 -5.82 9.71 3.56
C ALA A 94 -6.32 9.39 4.98
N ILE A 95 -6.85 10.36 5.72
CA ILE A 95 -7.41 10.18 7.06
C ILE A 95 -8.76 9.46 7.02
N HIS A 96 -9.58 9.72 5.98
CA HIS A 96 -10.86 9.04 5.78
C HIS A 96 -10.72 7.59 5.28
N THR A 97 -9.53 7.19 4.85
CA THR A 97 -9.22 5.80 4.50
C THR A 97 -9.02 5.00 5.79
N LEU A 98 -10.11 4.70 6.49
CA LEU A 98 -10.07 3.91 7.71
C LEU A 98 -9.46 2.54 7.40
N GLN A 99 -8.46 2.13 8.19
CA GLN A 99 -7.91 0.76 8.17
C GLN A 99 -8.85 -0.26 8.85
N ARG A 100 -10.12 0.12 9.05
CA ARG A 100 -11.17 -0.72 9.63
C ARG A 100 -12.50 -0.45 8.93
N CYS A 101 -13.29 -1.50 8.74
CA CYS A 101 -14.65 -1.40 8.21
C CYS A 101 -15.63 -1.29 9.38
N VAL A 102 -16.27 -0.13 9.54
CA VAL A 102 -17.27 0.12 10.58
C VAL A 102 -18.68 0.06 10.01
N THR A 103 -18.89 0.74 8.89
CA THR A 103 -20.17 0.83 8.18
C THR A 103 -20.24 -0.20 7.06
N GLU A 104 -21.44 -0.43 6.52
CA GLU A 104 -21.62 -1.27 5.32
C GLU A 104 -20.86 -0.70 4.11
N ASP A 105 -20.90 0.63 3.94
CA ASP A 105 -20.18 1.32 2.87
C ASP A 105 -18.66 1.17 3.00
N ASP A 106 -18.11 1.05 4.21
CA ASP A 106 -16.69 0.76 4.39
C ASP A 106 -16.33 -0.62 3.82
N TYR A 107 -17.15 -1.65 4.10
CA TYR A 107 -16.95 -3.00 3.55
C TYR A 107 -17.05 -3.02 2.03
N ALA A 108 -18.02 -2.28 1.46
CA ALA A 108 -18.14 -2.13 0.02
C ALA A 108 -16.91 -1.42 -0.59
N THR A 109 -16.47 -0.32 0.04
CA THR A 109 -15.31 0.46 -0.39
C THR A 109 -14.02 -0.35 -0.32
N VAL A 110 -13.79 -1.09 0.75
CA VAL A 110 -12.62 -1.97 0.86
C VAL A 110 -12.69 -3.08 -0.18
N ALA A 111 -13.83 -3.76 -0.35
CA ALA A 111 -13.97 -4.80 -1.36
C ALA A 111 -13.69 -4.28 -2.80
N GLN A 112 -14.10 -3.05 -3.12
CA GLN A 112 -13.81 -2.42 -4.42
C GLN A 112 -12.34 -2.06 -4.65
N ARG A 113 -11.47 -2.11 -3.63
CA ARG A 113 -10.01 -1.96 -3.81
C ARG A 113 -9.37 -3.23 -4.39
N HIS A 114 -10.07 -4.36 -4.39
CA HIS A 114 -9.58 -5.61 -4.96
C HIS A 114 -9.61 -5.53 -6.49
N ALA A 115 -8.50 -5.83 -7.16
CA ALA A 115 -8.32 -5.63 -8.61
C ALA A 115 -9.37 -6.37 -9.47
N ASP A 116 -9.90 -7.49 -8.98
CA ASP A 116 -10.90 -8.30 -9.68
C ASP A 116 -12.37 -7.88 -9.41
N VAL A 117 -12.62 -6.88 -8.56
CA VAL A 117 -13.96 -6.41 -8.18
C VAL A 117 -14.35 -5.17 -8.99
N ALA A 118 -15.40 -5.29 -9.79
CA ALA A 118 -15.94 -4.18 -10.57
C ALA A 118 -16.92 -3.33 -9.75
N GLN A 119 -17.78 -3.98 -8.96
CA GLN A 119 -18.73 -3.31 -8.07
C GLN A 119 -18.91 -4.14 -6.80
N ALA A 120 -19.09 -3.44 -5.67
CA ALA A 120 -19.49 -4.09 -4.43
C ALA A 120 -20.52 -3.24 -3.67
N SER A 121 -21.39 -3.91 -2.94
CA SER A 121 -22.23 -3.33 -1.88
C SER A 121 -22.22 -4.27 -0.68
N ALA A 122 -22.49 -3.78 0.52
CA ALA A 122 -22.60 -4.62 1.69
C ALA A 122 -23.90 -4.36 2.43
N ILE A 123 -24.39 -5.37 3.16
CA ILE A 123 -25.49 -5.24 4.10
C ILE A 123 -25.12 -5.94 5.40
N ARG A 124 -25.51 -5.35 6.52
CA ARG A 124 -25.37 -5.93 7.84
C ARG A 124 -26.69 -6.54 8.26
N GLN A 125 -26.64 -7.80 8.67
CA GLN A 125 -27.80 -8.54 9.15
C GLN A 125 -27.49 -9.19 10.48
N TRP A 126 -28.50 -9.35 11.32
CA TRP A 126 -28.37 -10.09 12.57
C TRP A 126 -28.60 -11.58 12.33
N ALA A 127 -27.60 -12.44 12.59
CA ALA A 127 -27.73 -13.90 12.42
C ALA A 127 -27.83 -14.62 13.78
N GLY A 128 -28.60 -14.06 14.70
CA GLY A 128 -28.90 -14.65 16.01
C GLY A 128 -27.85 -14.36 17.08
N SER A 129 -26.62 -14.86 16.90
CA SER A 129 -25.55 -14.76 17.91
C SER A 129 -24.54 -13.64 17.65
N ARG A 130 -24.41 -13.20 16.39
CA ARG A 130 -23.49 -12.14 15.96
C ARG A 130 -24.01 -11.44 14.72
N PRO A 131 -23.65 -10.15 14.51
CA PRO A 131 -23.86 -9.49 13.24
C PRO A 131 -23.03 -10.15 12.13
N VAL A 132 -23.65 -10.33 10.96
CA VAL A 132 -23.04 -10.83 9.73
C VAL A 132 -23.11 -9.71 8.69
N VAL A 133 -21.98 -9.39 8.08
CA VAL A 133 -21.90 -8.48 6.95
C VAL A 133 -21.79 -9.29 5.66
N THR A 134 -22.81 -9.21 4.81
CA THR A 134 -22.79 -9.85 3.49
C THR A 134 -22.33 -8.84 2.46
N ILE A 135 -21.21 -9.11 1.80
CA ILE A 135 -20.68 -8.31 0.70
C ILE A 135 -21.16 -8.92 -0.61
N TYR A 136 -21.97 -8.17 -1.35
CA TYR A 136 -22.39 -8.51 -2.70
C TYR A 136 -21.40 -7.97 -3.72
N VAL A 137 -20.88 -8.85 -4.56
CA VAL A 137 -19.77 -8.53 -5.47
C VAL A 137 -20.14 -8.87 -6.91
N GLN A 138 -19.77 -7.96 -7.82
CA GLN A 138 -19.68 -8.22 -9.25
C GLN A 138 -18.21 -8.13 -9.66
N ARG A 139 -17.69 -9.18 -10.29
CA ARG A 139 -16.31 -9.22 -10.79
C ARG A 139 -16.20 -8.57 -12.16
N HIS A 140 -14.99 -8.13 -12.52
CA HIS A 140 -14.69 -7.73 -13.89
C HIS A 140 -14.99 -8.86 -14.89
N ALA A 141 -15.37 -8.48 -16.11
CA ALA A 141 -15.80 -9.39 -17.17
C ALA A 141 -16.93 -10.37 -16.75
N ASN A 142 -17.74 -10.02 -15.74
CA ASN A 142 -18.81 -10.88 -15.19
C ASN A 142 -18.33 -12.29 -14.81
N ARG A 143 -17.08 -12.42 -14.36
CA ARG A 143 -16.55 -13.69 -13.86
C ARG A 143 -17.38 -14.18 -12.66
N PRO A 144 -17.52 -15.50 -12.48
CA PRO A 144 -18.28 -16.04 -11.36
C PRO A 144 -17.62 -15.71 -10.01
N VAL A 145 -18.45 -15.49 -9.00
CA VAL A 145 -18.04 -15.45 -7.59
C VAL A 145 -18.03 -16.89 -7.09
N ASP A 146 -16.96 -17.61 -7.40
CA ASP A 146 -16.76 -18.99 -6.94
C ASP A 146 -16.15 -19.04 -5.52
N ALA A 147 -16.04 -20.26 -4.96
CA ALA A 147 -15.51 -20.45 -3.61
C ALA A 147 -14.01 -20.10 -3.48
N ALA A 148 -13.25 -20.09 -4.58
CA ALA A 148 -11.85 -19.68 -4.56
C ALA A 148 -11.75 -18.15 -4.41
N PHE A 149 -12.47 -17.42 -5.26
CA PHE A 149 -12.54 -15.97 -5.22
C PHE A 149 -13.19 -15.46 -3.92
N ALA A 150 -14.24 -16.12 -3.43
CA ALA A 150 -14.85 -15.75 -2.16
C ALA A 150 -13.85 -15.83 -0.99
N ARG A 151 -13.00 -16.88 -0.95
CA ARG A 151 -11.94 -17.01 0.06
C ARG A 151 -10.85 -15.95 -0.10
N GLU A 152 -10.42 -15.70 -1.33
CA GLU A 152 -9.44 -14.66 -1.65
C GLU A 152 -9.92 -13.29 -1.18
N LEU A 153 -11.15 -12.91 -1.53
CA LEU A 153 -11.71 -11.63 -1.14
C LEU A 153 -11.95 -11.53 0.38
N LEU A 154 -12.36 -12.62 1.04
CA LEU A 154 -12.46 -12.65 2.49
C LEU A 154 -11.09 -12.42 3.14
N SER A 155 -10.03 -13.07 2.66
CA SER A 155 -8.66 -12.83 3.14
C SER A 155 -8.19 -11.39 2.91
N PHE A 156 -8.63 -10.76 1.81
CA PHE A 156 -8.32 -9.36 1.52
C PHE A 156 -9.03 -8.38 2.48
N VAL A 157 -10.28 -8.67 2.85
CA VAL A 157 -11.09 -7.83 3.75
C VAL A 157 -10.75 -8.07 5.23
N GLU A 158 -10.30 -9.27 5.59
CA GLU A 158 -10.06 -9.69 6.99
C GLU A 158 -9.20 -8.72 7.81
N PRO A 159 -8.10 -8.14 7.31
CA PRO A 159 -7.29 -7.17 8.07
C PRO A 159 -8.07 -5.91 8.49
N HIS A 160 -9.17 -5.61 7.81
CA HIS A 160 -10.02 -4.44 8.06
C HIS A 160 -11.28 -4.79 8.85
N ARG A 161 -11.57 -6.08 9.08
CA ARG A 161 -12.82 -6.52 9.72
C ARG A 161 -12.86 -6.12 11.19
N LEU A 162 -14.00 -5.61 11.64
CA LEU A 162 -14.24 -5.42 13.08
C LEU A 162 -14.40 -6.77 13.79
N ALA A 163 -13.70 -6.91 14.92
CA ALA A 163 -13.86 -8.07 15.79
C ALA A 163 -15.35 -8.27 16.19
N GLY A 164 -15.78 -9.53 16.30
CA GLY A 164 -17.16 -9.89 16.65
C GLY A 164 -18.16 -9.89 15.48
N GLN A 165 -17.78 -9.47 14.28
CA GLN A 165 -18.62 -9.57 13.07
C GLN A 165 -18.22 -10.77 12.21
N ALA A 166 -19.19 -11.47 11.62
CA ALA A 166 -18.91 -12.39 10.51
C ALA A 166 -18.93 -11.61 9.19
N VAL A 167 -18.15 -12.06 8.19
CA VAL A 167 -18.24 -11.53 6.82
C VAL A 167 -18.48 -12.68 5.87
N GLU A 168 -19.42 -12.50 4.95
CA GLU A 168 -19.72 -13.44 3.86
C GLU A 168 -19.65 -12.71 2.53
N VAL A 169 -19.25 -13.42 1.47
CA VAL A 169 -19.20 -12.88 0.09
C VAL A 169 -20.24 -13.61 -0.75
N ARG A 170 -21.07 -12.86 -1.48
CA ARG A 170 -22.10 -13.38 -2.37
C ARG A 170 -22.06 -12.69 -3.73
N PRO A 171 -22.50 -13.34 -4.82
CA PRO A 171 -22.68 -12.65 -6.09
C PRO A 171 -23.75 -11.58 -5.96
N ARG A 172 -23.51 -10.40 -6.55
CA ARG A 172 -24.54 -9.37 -6.70
C ARG A 172 -25.61 -9.91 -7.64
N THR A 173 -26.79 -10.22 -7.11
CA THR A 173 -27.92 -10.68 -7.92
C THR A 173 -28.72 -9.47 -8.38
N THR A 174 -28.61 -9.12 -9.66
CA THR A 174 -29.47 -8.11 -10.27
C THR A 174 -30.79 -8.81 -10.62
N TYR A 175 -31.87 -8.55 -9.87
CA TYR A 175 -33.22 -8.83 -10.38
C TYR A 175 -33.45 -7.85 -11.54
N ARG A 176 -33.67 -8.39 -12.75
CA ARG A 176 -34.24 -7.65 -13.87
C ARG A 176 -35.76 -7.62 -13.74
#